data_AF-A0A2V8FQ83-F1
#
_entry.id   AF-A0A2V8FQ83-F1
#
_cell.length_a   1.000
_cell.length_b   1.000
_cell.length_c   1.000
_cell.angle_alpha   90.00
_cell.angle_beta   90.00
_cell.angle_gamma   90.00
#
_symmetry.space_group_name_H-M   'P 1'
#
loop_
_entity.id
_entity.type
_entity.pdbx_description
1 polymer ?
#
loop_
_entity_poly.entity_id
_entity_poly.type
_entity_poly.pdbx_seq_one_letter_code
_entity_poly.pdbx_strand_id
1 'polypeptide(L)' 'MARGFESKDVEFQQAEAERAKPLGRPRSPEERAAHERARTLELSLARARADLAIARSPAHRQMLEQAIKALEEQIHQIR' A
#
# COMPACT_ATOMS: atom_id res chain seq x y z
N MET A 1 6.24 42.30 13.08
CA MET A 1 7.21 41.68 12.16
C MET A 1 7.36 40.22 12.55
N ALA A 2 6.68 39.35 11.79
CA ALA A 2 6.70 37.91 11.98
C ALA A 2 8.13 37.39 11.80
N ARG A 3 8.79 37.05 12.92
CA ARG A 3 10.09 36.39 12.91
C ARG A 3 9.86 34.90 12.75
N GLY A 4 10.54 34.34 11.75
CA GLY A 4 10.34 33.00 11.22
C GLY A 4 10.33 31.92 12.28
N PHE A 5 9.23 31.18 12.31
CA PHE A 5 9.10 29.91 13.01
C PHE A 5 9.73 28.83 12.14
N GLU A 6 11.02 28.60 12.37
CA GLU A 6 11.63 27.27 12.51
C GLU A 6 11.09 26.17 11.58
N SER A 7 11.45 26.23 10.30
CA SER A 7 11.41 25.06 9.40
C SER A 7 12.57 24.09 9.71
N LYS A 8 12.69 23.63 10.96
CA LYS A 8 13.78 22.75 11.41
C LYS A 8 13.34 21.38 11.96
N ASP A 9 12.10 21.00 11.69
CA ASP A 9 11.55 19.71 12.13
C ASP A 9 11.66 18.59 11.08
N VAL A 10 12.57 18.71 10.10
CA VAL A 10 12.80 17.66 9.09
C VAL A 10 14.07 16.85 9.35
N GLU A 11 15.02 17.36 10.15
CA GLU A 11 16.28 16.64 10.45
C GLU A 11 16.16 15.64 11.61
N PHE A 12 15.15 15.77 12.48
CA PHE A 12 15.04 14.92 13.67
C PHE A 12 14.53 13.49 13.40
N GLN A 13 13.97 13.20 12.23
CA GLN A 13 13.49 11.85 11.93
C GLN A 13 14.59 10.88 11.49
N GLN A 14 15.83 11.35 11.26
CA GLN A 14 16.96 10.46 10.94
C GLN A 14 17.67 9.93 12.19
N ALA A 15 17.66 10.67 13.31
CA ALA A 15 18.38 10.28 14.53
C ALA A 15 17.72 9.12 15.32
N GLU A 16 16.40 8.93 15.18
CA GLU A 16 15.67 7.81 15.79
C GLU A 16 15.70 6.52 14.94
N ALA A 17 16.45 6.51 13.82
CA ALA A 17 16.67 5.30 13.04
C ALA A 17 17.80 4.40 13.62
N GLU A 18 18.68 4.93 14.46
CA GLU A 18 19.86 4.20 14.97
C GLU A 18 19.61 3.40 16.26
N ARG A 19 18.54 3.68 17.03
CA ARG A 19 18.32 3.03 18.34
C ARG A 19 17.42 1.80 18.35
N ALA A 20 16.72 1.51 17.26
CA ALA A 20 15.91 0.31 17.16
C ALA A 20 16.77 -0.85 16.63
N LYS A 21 17.22 -1.72 17.53
CA LYS A 21 17.86 -3.02 17.20
C LYS A 21 17.08 -3.69 16.05
N PRO A 22 17.67 -3.87 14.85
CA PRO A 22 16.92 -4.40 13.72
C PRO A 22 16.72 -5.91 13.90
N LEU A 23 15.57 -6.29 14.46
CA LEU A 23 14.98 -7.61 14.25
C LEU A 23 14.50 -7.68 12.79
N GLY A 24 15.46 -7.86 11.88
CA GLY A 24 15.20 -7.97 10.44
C GLY A 24 16.02 -6.99 9.63
N ARG A 25 16.60 -7.49 8.53
CA ARG A 25 17.34 -6.69 7.54
C ARG A 25 16.52 -5.45 7.16
N PRO A 26 17.08 -4.23 7.19
CA PRO A 26 16.34 -3.05 6.76
C PRO A 26 15.94 -3.26 5.30
N ARG A 27 14.63 -3.28 5.03
CA ARG A 27 14.10 -3.37 3.68
C ARG A 27 14.62 -2.17 2.89
N SER A 28 15.24 -2.45 1.75
CA SER A 28 15.62 -1.44 0.78
C SER A 28 14.40 -0.58 0.39
N PRO A 29 14.60 0.67 -0.05
CA PRO A 29 13.51 1.53 -0.51
C PRO A 29 12.62 0.86 -1.56
N GLU A 30 13.22 0.02 -2.42
CA GLU A 30 12.53 -0.75 -3.45
C GLU A 30 11.61 -1.83 -2.85
N GLU A 31 12.10 -2.57 -1.85
CA GLU A 31 11.29 -3.57 -1.12
C GLU A 31 10.13 -2.93 -0.35
N ARG A 32 10.33 -1.71 0.19
CA ARG A 32 9.25 -0.96 0.85
C ARG A 32 8.18 -0.54 -0.16
N ALA A 33 8.59 0.00 -1.30
CA ALA A 33 7.66 0.39 -2.37
C ALA A 33 6.89 -0.82 -2.94
N ALA A 34 7.55 -1.96 -3.14
CA ALA A 34 6.90 -3.20 -3.57
C ALA A 34 5.86 -3.68 -2.55
N HIS A 35 6.20 -3.64 -1.26
CA HIS A 35 5.28 -4.02 -0.18
C HIS A 35 4.07 -3.08 -0.07
N GLU A 36 4.27 -1.77 -0.21
CA GLU A 36 3.18 -0.78 -0.21
C GLU A 36 2.25 -0.95 -1.42
N ARG A 37 2.81 -1.25 -2.60
CA ARG A 37 2.03 -1.57 -3.80
C ARG A 37 1.21 -2.85 -3.59
N ALA A 38 1.83 -3.92 -3.08
CA ALA A 38 1.14 -5.17 -2.79
C ALA A 38 -0.02 -4.96 -1.81
N ARG A 39 0.21 -4.22 -0.72
CA ARG A 39 -0.82 -3.88 0.27
C ARG A 39 -1.99 -3.09 -0.35
N THR A 40 -1.68 -2.16 -1.24
CA THR A 40 -2.71 -1.36 -1.93
C THR A 40 -3.57 -2.24 -2.84
N LEU A 41 -2.95 -3.17 -3.59
CA LEU A 41 -3.67 -4.11 -4.43
C LEU A 41 -4.52 -5.08 -3.63
N GLU A 42 -4.03 -5.56 -2.48
CA GLU A 42 -4.80 -6.42 -1.57
C GLU A 42 -6.06 -5.73 -1.04
N LEU A 43 -5.97 -4.44 -0.69
CA LEU A 43 -7.12 -3.64 -0.27
C LEU A 43 -8.14 -3.48 -1.41
N SER A 44 -7.68 -3.19 -2.63
CA SER A 44 -8.54 -3.14 -3.81
C SER A 44 -9.21 -4.47 -4.10
N LEU A 45 -8.49 -5.59 -3.95
CA LEU A 45 -9.03 -6.94 -4.12
C LEU A 45 -10.12 -7.24 -3.08
N ALA A 46 -9.88 -6.90 -1.81
CA ALA A 46 -10.87 -7.06 -0.76
C ALA A 46 -12.15 -6.26 -1.05
N ARG A 47 -12.00 -5.02 -1.52
CA ARG A 47 -13.14 -4.18 -1.92
C ARG A 47 -13.92 -4.78 -3.10
N ALA A 48 -13.23 -5.18 -4.16
CA ALA A 48 -13.87 -5.75 -5.34
C ALA A 48 -14.66 -7.04 -5.00
N ARG A 49 -14.12 -7.87 -4.10
CA ARG A 49 -14.83 -9.06 -3.59
C ARG A 49 -16.07 -8.70 -2.76
N ALA A 50 -15.98 -7.69 -1.92
CA ALA A 50 -17.14 -7.20 -1.16
C ALA A 50 -18.23 -6.64 -2.09
N ASP A 51 -17.83 -5.88 -3.11
CA ASP A 51 -18.75 -5.34 -4.13
C ASP A 51 -19.40 -6.49 -4.93
N LEU A 52 -18.65 -7.54 -5.27
CA LEU A 52 -19.16 -8.71 -5.99
C LEU A 52 -20.22 -9.46 -5.16
N ALA A 53 -20.01 -9.58 -3.85
CA ALA A 53 -20.94 -10.26 -2.95
C ALA A 53 -22.33 -9.60 -2.90
N ILE A 54 -22.39 -8.27 -3.09
CA ILE A 54 -23.65 -7.51 -3.07
C ILE A 54 -24.18 -7.18 -4.48
N ALA A 55 -23.40 -7.42 -5.53
CA ALA A 55 -23.75 -7.06 -6.91
C ALA A 55 -24.94 -7.89 -7.43
N ARG A 56 -25.98 -7.18 -7.87
CA ARG A 56 -27.23 -7.78 -8.39
C ARG A 56 -27.28 -7.86 -9.92
N SER A 57 -26.58 -6.96 -10.61
CA SER A 57 -26.55 -6.93 -12.08
C SER A 57 -25.55 -7.95 -12.63
N PRO A 58 -25.93 -8.82 -13.58
CA PRO A 58 -25.02 -9.77 -14.21
C PRO A 58 -23.81 -9.09 -14.86
N ALA A 59 -24.02 -7.96 -15.55
CA ALA A 59 -22.94 -7.22 -16.19
C ALA A 59 -21.96 -6.64 -15.15
N HIS A 60 -22.47 -6.13 -14.03
CA HIS A 60 -21.63 -5.61 -12.95
C HIS A 60 -20.81 -6.71 -12.29
N ARG A 61 -21.41 -7.90 -12.07
CA ARG A 61 -20.71 -9.06 -11.53
C ARG A 61 -19.58 -9.51 -12.45
N GLN A 62 -19.83 -9.63 -13.75
CA GLN A 62 -18.80 -9.99 -14.74
C GLN A 62 -17.64 -9.00 -14.76
N MET A 63 -17.92 -7.69 -14.64
CA MET A 63 -16.89 -6.67 -14.54
C MET A 63 -16.06 -6.84 -13.27
N LEU A 64 -16.69 -7.08 -12.11
CA LEU A 64 -16.00 -7.29 -10.84
C LEU A 64 -15.17 -8.57 -10.83
N GLU A 65 -15.66 -9.65 -11.42
CA GLU A 65 -14.92 -10.91 -11.59
C GLU A 65 -13.65 -10.72 -12.42
N GLN A 66 -13.73 -9.97 -13.53
CA GLN A 66 -12.57 -9.62 -14.35
C GLN A 66 -11.57 -8.73 -13.57
N ALA A 67 -12.07 -7.75 -12.83
CA ALA A 67 -11.24 -6.87 -12.01
C ALA A 67 -10.52 -7.65 -10.90
N ILE A 68 -11.22 -8.57 -10.23
CA ILE A 68 -10.64 -9.46 -9.21
C ILE A 68 -9.49 -10.28 -9.80
N LYS A 69 -9.71 -10.91 -10.96
CA LYS A 69 -8.68 -11.71 -11.62
C LYS A 69 -7.44 -10.87 -11.96
N ALA A 70 -7.63 -9.68 -12.51
CA ALA A 70 -6.53 -8.77 -12.84
C ALA A 70 -5.76 -8.30 -11.59
N LEU A 71 -6.45 -8.08 -10.47
CA LEU A 71 -5.81 -7.71 -9.20
C LEU A 71 -5.01 -8.88 -8.60
N GLU A 72 -5.55 -10.11 -8.67
CA GLU A 72 -4.85 -11.32 -8.23
C GLU A 72 -3.58 -11.57 -9.05
N GLU A 73 -3.63 -11.39 -10.38
CA GLU A 73 -2.46 -11.49 -11.26
C GLU A 73 -1.39 -10.45 -10.90
N GLN A 74 -1.76 -9.19 -10.64
CA GLN A 74 -0.82 -8.15 -10.22
C GLN A 74 -0.17 -8.45 -8.86
N ILE A 75 -0.95 -8.97 -7.90
CA ILE A 75 -0.40 -9.36 -6.59
C ILE A 75 0.58 -10.52 -6.75
N HIS A 76 0.28 -11.48 -7.62
CA HIS A 76 1.17 -12.61 -7.89
C HIS A 76 2.49 -12.18 -8.54
N GLN A 77 2.49 -11.12 -9.37
CA GLN A 77 3.70 -10.60 -10.02
C GLN A 77 4.64 -9.82 -9.07
N ILE A 78 4.10 -9.28 -7.96
CA ILE A 78 4.88 -8.48 -7.00
C ILE A 78 5.50 -9.36 -5.90
N ARG A 79 4.95 -10.55 -5.66
CA ARG A 79 5.42 -11.51 -4.66
C ARG A 79 6.48 -12.44 -5.23
#